data_AF-A0A2T6BQA1-F1
#
_entry.id   AF-A0A2T6BQA1-F1
#
_cell.length_a   1.000
_cell.length_b   1.000
_cell.length_c   1.000
_cell.angle_alpha   90.00
_cell.angle_beta   90.00
_cell.angle_gamma   90.00
#
_symmetry.space_group_name_H-M   'P 1'
#
loop_
_entity.id
_entity.type
_entity.pdbx_description
1 polymer ?
#
loop_
_entity_poly.entity_id
_entity_poly.type
_entity_poly.pdbx_seq_one_letter_code
_entity_poly.pdbx_strand_id
1 'polypeptide(L)'
;MIRFPSAVLFVGGYEQEEQQPDPFVALNFEREEEAKGAARWLSETAGSLLTRIDPEPGGDLRVTVCSGSGETVCEGIVWEDEMWTIFREYFGQGETVWLGVSVGGSFLPEGWHRLPKEAVTIAL
;
A
#
# COMPACT_ATOMS: atom_id res chain seq x y z
N MET A 1 12.41 -10.47 12.21
CA MET A 1 12.08 -9.07 11.91
C MET A 1 12.22 -8.89 10.41
N ILE A 2 11.12 -8.64 9.70
CA ILE A 2 11.09 -8.51 8.24
C ILE A 2 10.90 -7.03 7.91
N ARG A 3 11.76 -6.49 7.04
CA ARG A 3 11.69 -5.12 6.54
C ARG A 3 12.00 -5.13 5.04
N PHE A 4 11.33 -4.27 4.29
CA PHE A 4 11.54 -4.09 2.85
C PHE A 4 12.03 -2.66 2.56
N PRO A 5 13.26 -2.28 2.97
CA PRO A 5 13.77 -0.93 2.82
C PRO A 5 14.10 -0.56 1.36
N SER A 6 14.18 -1.54 0.45
CA SER A 6 14.35 -1.31 -0.99
C SER A 6 13.05 -0.97 -1.71
N ALA A 7 11.90 -1.19 -1.08
CA ALA A 7 10.61 -0.91 -1.68
C ALA A 7 10.30 0.59 -1.63
N VAL A 8 9.79 1.11 -2.74
CA VAL A 8 9.14 2.42 -2.81
C VAL A 8 7.64 2.21 -2.66
N LEU A 9 6.95 3.12 -1.97
CA LEU A 9 5.50 3.03 -1.80
C LEU A 9 4.77 3.83 -2.88
N PHE A 10 3.70 3.25 -3.40
CA PHE A 10 2.73 3.95 -4.24
C PHE A 10 1.35 3.93 -3.58
N VAL A 11 0.55 4.97 -3.86
CA VAL A 11 -0.88 5.02 -3.54
C VAL A 11 -1.65 5.32 -4.82
N GLY A 12 -2.90 4.88 -4.91
CA GLY A 12 -3.74 5.18 -6.06
C GLY A 12 -5.08 4.48 -6.04
N GLY A 13 -5.72 4.42 -7.20
CA GLY A 13 -6.92 3.61 -7.45
C GLY A 13 -6.60 2.45 -8.39
N TYR A 14 -7.04 1.25 -8.04
CA TYR A 14 -6.88 0.05 -8.84
C TYR A 14 -8.22 -0.29 -9.50
N GLU A 15 -8.27 -0.16 -10.82
CA GLU A 15 -9.43 -0.53 -11.62
C GLU A 15 -9.28 -1.97 -12.10
N GLN A 16 -10.21 -2.83 -11.67
CA GLN A 16 -10.36 -4.16 -12.25
C GLN A 16 -11.63 -4.18 -13.11
N GLU A 17 -11.49 -4.55 -14.38
CA GLU A 17 -12.62 -4.82 -15.27
C GLU A 17 -13.65 -3.67 -15.38
N GLU A 18 -13.18 -2.42 -15.51
CA GLU A 18 -14.03 -1.22 -15.66
C GLU A 18 -14.99 -0.95 -14.49
N GLN A 19 -14.71 -1.53 -13.32
CA GLN A 19 -15.43 -1.23 -12.09
C GLN A 19 -14.89 0.04 -11.42
N GLN A 20 -15.64 0.54 -10.44
CA GLN A 20 -15.19 1.60 -9.56
C GLN A 20 -13.81 1.22 -8.98
N PRO A 21 -12.78 2.07 -9.11
CA PRO A 21 -11.46 1.74 -8.59
C PRO A 21 -11.48 1.54 -7.09
N ASP A 22 -10.80 0.49 -6.64
CA ASP A 22 -10.52 0.28 -5.23
C ASP A 22 -9.26 1.06 -4.84
N PRO A 23 -9.23 1.76 -3.69
CA PRO A 23 -8.01 2.42 -3.23
C PRO A 23 -6.91 1.37 -2.97
N PHE A 24 -5.67 1.67 -3.31
CA PHE A 24 -4.53 0.78 -3.06
C PHE A 24 -3.30 1.48 -2.48
N VAL A 25 -2.50 0.68 -1.76
CA VAL A 25 -1.11 0.94 -1.41
C VAL A 25 -0.26 -0.18 -2.00
N ALA A 26 0.89 0.15 -2.58
CA ALA A 26 1.75 -0.86 -3.21
C ALA A 26 3.19 -0.75 -2.72
N LEU A 27 3.81 -1.91 -2.47
CA LEU A 27 5.26 -2.01 -2.33
C LEU A 27 5.85 -2.28 -3.71
N ASN A 28 6.52 -1.28 -4.27
CA ASN A 28 7.18 -1.38 -5.57
C ASN A 28 8.67 -1.66 -5.41
N PHE A 29 9.12 -2.74 -6.04
CA PHE A 29 10.52 -3.16 -6.03
C PHE A 29 11.16 -2.97 -7.41
N GLU A 30 12.48 -2.86 -7.45
CA GLU A 30 13.24 -2.91 -8.72
C GLU A 30 13.47 -4.35 -9.20
N ARG A 31 13.49 -5.32 -8.27
CA ARG A 31 13.86 -6.71 -8.54
C ARG A 31 12.69 -7.65 -8.27
N GLU A 32 12.43 -8.52 -9.23
CA GLU A 32 11.35 -9.51 -9.16
C GLU A 32 11.53 -10.52 -8.00
N GLU A 33 12.77 -10.91 -7.67
CA GLU A 33 13.04 -11.82 -6.56
C GLU A 33 12.61 -11.23 -5.20
N GLU A 34 12.92 -9.96 -4.96
CA GLU A 34 12.53 -9.24 -3.75
C GLU A 34 11.01 -9.09 -3.68
N ALA A 35 10.38 -8.72 -4.81
CA ALA A 35 8.93 -8.63 -4.92
C ALA A 35 8.23 -9.96 -4.64
N LYS A 36 8.72 -11.08 -5.19
CA LYS A 36 8.15 -12.42 -4.92
C LYS A 36 8.30 -12.82 -3.45
N GLY A 37 9.44 -12.50 -2.84
CA GLY A 37 9.65 -12.69 -1.41
C GLY A 37 8.64 -11.91 -0.56
N ALA A 38 8.42 -10.64 -0.91
CA ALA A 38 7.44 -9.78 -0.25
C ALA A 38 6.00 -10.27 -0.47
N ALA A 39 5.62 -10.61 -1.70
CA ALA A 39 4.29 -11.14 -2.01
C ALA A 39 3.97 -12.40 -1.22
N ARG A 40 4.91 -13.35 -1.15
CA ARG A 40 4.76 -14.55 -0.32
C ARG A 40 4.55 -14.19 1.15
N TRP A 41 5.37 -13.28 1.69
CA TRP A 41 5.23 -12.87 3.09
C TRP A 41 3.90 -12.16 3.37
N LEU A 42 3.44 -11.30 2.47
CA LEU A 42 2.12 -10.66 2.58
C LEU A 42 1.01 -11.70 2.59
N SER A 43 1.09 -12.74 1.76
CA SER A 43 0.08 -13.81 1.75
C SER A 43 -0.08 -14.54 3.09
N GLU A 44 0.99 -14.59 3.89
CA GLU A 44 0.99 -15.23 5.20
C GLU A 44 0.58 -14.27 6.33
N THR A 45 0.63 -12.95 6.11
CA THR A 45 0.52 -11.95 7.19
C THR A 45 -0.51 -10.83 6.96
N ALA A 46 -1.10 -10.74 5.76
CA ALA A 46 -1.94 -9.62 5.31
C ALA A 46 -3.06 -9.26 6.30
N GLY A 47 -3.72 -10.27 6.89
CA GLY A 47 -4.81 -10.05 7.86
C GLY A 47 -4.39 -9.37 9.17
N SER A 48 -3.09 -9.16 9.39
CA SER A 48 -2.53 -8.47 10.55
C SER A 48 -1.83 -7.15 10.21
N LEU A 49 -1.73 -6.80 8.94
CA LEU A 49 -1.01 -5.59 8.53
C LEU A 49 -1.85 -4.35 8.76
N LEU A 50 -1.15 -3.27 9.10
CA LEU A 50 -1.71 -1.95 9.30
C LEU A 50 -1.01 -0.99 8.34
N THR A 51 -1.74 -0.02 7.79
CA THR A 51 -1.17 1.05 6.99
C THR A 51 -1.50 2.40 7.61
N ARG A 52 -0.47 3.23 7.77
CA ARG A 52 -0.61 4.59 8.28
C ARG A 52 -0.19 5.57 7.20
N ILE A 53 -1.00 6.61 7.01
CA ILE A 53 -0.72 7.71 6.11
C ILE A 53 -0.78 8.98 6.96
N ASP A 54 0.37 9.60 7.17
CA ASP A 54 0.56 10.78 8.00
C ASP A 54 1.05 11.95 7.11
N PRO A 55 0.68 13.21 7.39
CA PRO A 55 1.12 14.35 6.60
C PRO A 55 2.59 14.67 6.91
N GLU A 56 3.36 15.03 5.89
CA GLU A 56 4.75 15.46 6.03
C GLU A 56 4.93 16.96 5.78
N PRO A 57 5.91 17.59 6.48
CA PRO A 57 6.27 18.97 6.22
C PRO A 57 6.74 19.14 4.76
N GLY A 58 5.92 19.81 3.95
CA GLY A 58 6.18 19.98 2.51
C GLY A 58 4.97 19.71 1.62
N GLY A 59 3.89 19.14 2.18
CA GLY A 59 2.68 18.79 1.42
C GLY A 59 2.74 17.39 0.80
N ASP A 60 3.68 16.55 1.25
CA ASP A 60 3.74 15.13 0.91
C ASP A 60 3.14 14.29 2.04
N LEU A 61 3.05 12.98 1.81
CA LEU A 61 2.50 12.00 2.74
C LEU A 61 3.59 11.00 3.11
N ARG A 62 3.71 10.70 4.40
CA ARG A 62 4.45 9.52 4.85
C ARG A 62 3.51 8.34 4.92
N VAL A 63 3.75 7.35 4.05
CA VAL A 63 3.06 6.07 4.09
C VAL A 63 3.94 5.09 4.85
N THR A 64 3.36 4.41 5.84
CA THR A 64 4.04 3.40 6.66
C THR A 64 3.19 2.13 6.70
N VAL A 65 3.74 1.01 6.23
CA VAL A 65 3.13 -0.31 6.39
C VAL A 65 3.76 -0.96 7.61
N CYS A 66 2.92 -1.35 8.56
CA CYS A 66 3.30 -1.99 9.81
C CYS A 66 2.73 -3.41 9.90
N SER A 67 3.42 -4.25 10.65
CA SER A 67 2.85 -5.50 11.14
C SER A 67 1.82 -5.24 12.26
N GLY A 68 1.04 -6.25 12.63
CA GLY A 68 0.04 -6.14 13.70
C GLY A 68 0.62 -5.87 15.10
N SER A 69 1.93 -6.08 15.29
CA SER A 69 2.66 -5.69 16.50
C SER A 69 3.13 -4.22 16.48
N GLY A 70 2.89 -3.50 15.38
CA GLY A 70 3.29 -2.11 15.19
C GLY A 70 4.70 -1.92 14.62
N GLU A 71 5.43 -3.00 14.31
CA GLU A 71 6.77 -2.89 13.70
C GLU A 71 6.68 -2.43 12.24
N THR A 72 7.47 -1.42 11.86
CA THR A 72 7.56 -0.92 10.49
C THR A 72 8.17 -1.95 9.55
N VAL A 73 7.37 -2.35 8.56
CA VAL A 73 7.75 -3.27 7.48
C VAL A 73 8.33 -2.48 6.31
N CYS A 74 7.65 -1.41 5.92
CA CYS A 74 8.04 -0.52 4.83
C CYS A 74 7.57 0.90 5.14
N GLU A 75 8.35 1.90 4.77
CA GLU A 75 7.97 3.31 4.90
C GLU A 75 8.51 4.10 3.71
N GLY A 76 7.79 5.14 3.30
CA GLY A 76 8.15 5.95 2.15
C GLY A 76 7.35 7.24 2.08
N ILE A 77 7.87 8.20 1.29
CA ILE A 77 7.19 9.46 1.00
C ILE A 77 6.47 9.33 -0.33
N VAL A 78 5.20 9.74 -0.34
CA VAL A 78 4.33 9.78 -1.52
C VAL A 78 3.78 11.19 -1.67
N TRP A 79 3.72 11.69 -2.90
CA TRP A 79 3.24 13.05 -3.16
C TRP A 79 1.71 13.14 -3.07
N GLU A 80 1.20 14.30 -2.63
CA GLU A 80 -0.22 14.61 -2.74
C GLU A 80 -0.61 14.98 -4.18
N ASP A 81 -0.65 13.98 -5.06
CA ASP A 81 -0.98 14.15 -6.47
C ASP A 81 -2.41 13.65 -6.81
N GLU A 82 -2.68 13.49 -8.11
CA GLU A 82 -3.95 12.97 -8.61
C GLU A 82 -4.22 11.54 -8.10
N MET A 83 -3.20 10.70 -7.97
CA MET A 83 -3.36 9.33 -7.48
C MET A 83 -3.72 9.32 -5.99
N TRP A 84 -3.16 10.22 -5.19
CA TRP A 84 -3.62 10.43 -3.82
C TRP A 84 -5.08 10.90 -3.75
N THR A 85 -5.46 11.82 -4.63
CA THR A 85 -6.84 12.34 -4.69
C THR A 85 -7.82 11.20 -4.97
N ILE A 86 -7.51 10.35 -5.96
CA ILE A 86 -8.24 9.12 -6.28
C ILE A 86 -8.30 8.22 -5.05
N PHE A 87 -7.15 7.88 -4.45
CA PHE A 87 -7.10 7.02 -3.27
C PHE A 87 -8.05 7.50 -2.17
N ARG A 88 -8.00 8.78 -1.81
CA ARG A 88 -8.85 9.37 -0.77
C ARG A 88 -10.34 9.30 -1.12
N GLU A 89 -10.70 9.62 -2.34
CA GLU A 89 -12.09 9.60 -2.79
C GLU A 89 -12.70 8.21 -2.62
N TYR A 90 -12.00 7.18 -3.10
CA TYR A 90 -12.48 5.81 -3.03
C TYR A 90 -12.34 5.20 -1.64
N PHE A 91 -11.32 5.59 -0.85
CA PHE A 91 -11.23 5.22 0.56
C PHE A 91 -12.42 5.73 1.38
N GLY A 92 -12.93 6.93 1.05
CA GLY A 92 -14.13 7.48 1.68
C GLY A 92 -15.39 6.66 1.43
N GLN A 93 -15.49 6.03 0.26
CA GLN A 93 -16.69 5.33 -0.23
C GLN A 93 -16.66 3.82 0.02
N GLY A 94 -15.46 3.21 0.01
CA GLY A 94 -15.26 1.77 0.13
C GLY A 94 -15.06 1.28 1.57
N GLU A 95 -15.06 -0.05 1.71
CA GLU A 95 -14.78 -0.78 2.96
C GLU A 95 -13.41 -1.45 2.99
N THR A 96 -12.68 -1.46 1.86
CA THR A 96 -11.40 -2.15 1.74
C THR A 96 -10.37 -1.32 0.99
N VAL A 97 -9.10 -1.59 1.29
CA VAL A 97 -7.93 -1.05 0.58
C VAL A 97 -7.10 -2.23 0.10
N TRP A 98 -6.62 -2.18 -1.14
CA TRP A 98 -5.68 -3.18 -1.63
C TRP A 98 -4.27 -2.88 -1.16
N LEU A 99 -3.58 -3.89 -0.64
CA LEU A 99 -2.13 -3.89 -0.48
C LEU A 99 -1.54 -4.76 -1.58
N GLY A 100 -0.76 -4.14 -2.46
CA GLY A 100 -0.16 -4.76 -3.64
C GLY A 100 1.36 -4.87 -3.57
N VAL A 101 1.91 -5.72 -4.43
CA VAL A 101 3.35 -5.76 -4.73
C VAL A 101 3.54 -5.57 -6.23
N SER A 102 4.50 -4.73 -6.60
CA SER A 102 4.84 -4.47 -8.00
C SER A 102 6.35 -4.51 -8.24
N VAL A 103 6.72 -4.71 -9.51
CA VAL A 103 8.09 -4.60 -10.02
C VAL A 103 8.10 -3.53 -11.10
N GLY A 104 8.85 -2.44 -10.89
CA GLY A 104 8.93 -1.34 -11.86
C GLY A 104 7.56 -0.78 -12.27
N GLY A 105 6.58 -0.75 -11.35
CA GLY A 105 5.21 -0.29 -11.59
C GLY A 105 4.25 -1.35 -12.16
N SER A 106 4.73 -2.56 -12.47
CA SER A 106 3.87 -3.67 -12.91
C SER A 106 3.51 -4.57 -11.74
N PHE A 107 2.23 -4.71 -11.43
CA PHE A 107 1.74 -5.49 -10.30
C PHE A 107 1.86 -7.00 -10.51
N LEU A 108 2.23 -7.72 -9.44
CA LEU A 108 2.24 -9.18 -9.43
C LEU A 108 0.82 -9.71 -9.17
N PRO A 109 0.28 -10.63 -9.99
CA PRO A 109 -1.06 -11.18 -9.79
C PRO A 109 -1.30 -11.79 -8.40
N GLU A 110 -0.30 -12.46 -7.85
CA GLU A 110 -0.31 -13.08 -6.52
C GLU A 110 0.00 -12.09 -5.37
N GLY A 111 0.38 -10.85 -5.69
CA GLY A 111 0.83 -9.85 -4.72
C GLY A 111 -0.28 -8.99 -4.12
N TRP A 112 -1.55 -9.30 -4.41
CA TRP A 112 -2.69 -8.50 -3.99
C TRP A 112 -3.41 -9.06 -2.77
N HIS A 113 -3.59 -8.22 -1.76
CA HIS A 113 -4.31 -8.56 -0.55
C HIS A 113 -5.28 -7.45 -0.14
N ARG A 114 -6.48 -7.81 0.30
CA ARG A 114 -7.44 -6.84 0.84
C ARG A 114 -7.12 -6.58 2.31
N LEU A 115 -6.96 -5.30 2.63
CA LEU A 115 -6.97 -4.79 3.99
C LEU A 115 -8.37 -4.24 4.29
N PRO A 116 -8.93 -4.52 5.48
CA PRO A 116 -10.13 -3.85 5.92
C PRO A 116 -9.83 -2.35 6.14
N LYS A 117 -10.82 -1.48 5.94
CA LYS A 117 -10.67 -0.02 6.10
C LYS A 117 -10.07 0.36 7.45
N GLU A 118 -10.44 -0.34 8.52
CA GLU A 118 -9.98 -0.06 9.88
C GLU A 118 -8.48 -0.37 10.08
N ALA A 119 -7.88 -1.15 9.18
CA ALA A 119 -6.44 -1.37 9.16
C ALA A 119 -5.67 -0.19 8.54
N VAL A 120 -6.36 0.79 7.96
CA VAL A 120 -5.77 1.97 7.34
C VAL A 120 -6.15 3.23 8.13
N THR A 121 -5.14 3.88 8.68
CA THR A 121 -5.31 5.15 9.40
C THR A 121 -4.74 6.29 8.56
N ILE A 122 -5.55 7.32 8.34
CA ILE A 122 -5.13 8.55 7.68
C ILE A 122 -5.23 9.69 8.70
N ALA A 123 -4.10 10.28 9.06
CA ALA A 123 -4.06 11.54 9.79
C ALA A 123 -4.04 12.67 8.74
N LEU A 124 -5.01 13.58 8.81
CA LEU A 124 -5.08 14.79 7.97
C LEU A 124 -5.11 16.02 8.87
#